data_AF-A0A1F3LRX7-F1
#
_entry.id   AF-A0A1F3LRX7-F1
#
_cell.length_a   1.000
_cell.length_b   1.000
_cell.length_c   1.000
_cell.angle_alpha   90.00
_cell.angle_beta   90.00
_cell.angle_gamma   90.00
#
_symmetry.space_group_name_H-M   'P 1'
#
loop_
_entity.id
_entity.type
_entity.pdbx_description
1 polymer ?
#
loop_
_entity_poly.entity_id
_entity_poly.type
_entity_poly.pdbx_seq_one_letter_code
_entity_poly.pdbx_strand_id
1 'polypeptide(L)'
;MKTDRIILVSITLATLFLTGCIKEALLLDKLRGEWEIDKGECLVTTNADVTFLDFYYKPWTGTVTVNGVEQDCSDNHMSTYMNPTFRLTPEIYLLFSGSPAKLAYKYKIYESSINWNIIKTGIINTEFTFTTTDNNIVNIKIDLKAPMTTLKKGVEYPIRDNRWSQDQAVNNLKFLSPTRISGDVALGDIRSSFTGTWSGNSSKITLKMKPEYSYDKIIQTHNYFCNSQELTLFKNIDYYKIESQGAIPLDKIATVKQVIRYKRKN
;
A
#
# COMPACT_ATOMS: atom_id res chain seq x y z
N MET A 1 59.21 -13.21 -17.30
CA MET A 1 58.23 -14.12 -16.65
C MET A 1 57.60 -13.60 -15.35
N LYS A 2 58.31 -12.97 -14.39
CA LYS A 2 57.64 -12.33 -13.22
C LYS A 2 57.04 -10.96 -13.54
N THR A 3 57.70 -10.16 -14.38
CA THR A 3 57.28 -8.80 -14.75
C THR A 3 56.01 -8.79 -15.60
N ASP A 4 55.86 -9.76 -16.50
CA ASP A 4 54.71 -9.85 -17.42
C ASP A 4 53.38 -10.18 -16.71
N ARG A 5 53.43 -10.94 -15.60
CA ARG A 5 52.26 -11.25 -14.78
C ARG A 5 51.78 -10.03 -13.97
N ILE A 6 52.68 -9.16 -13.53
CA ILE A 6 52.32 -7.94 -12.79
C ILE A 6 51.62 -6.94 -13.73
N ILE A 7 52.12 -6.80 -14.96
CA ILE A 7 51.51 -5.93 -15.98
C ILE A 7 50.11 -6.42 -16.35
N LEU A 8 49.93 -7.72 -16.59
CA LEU A 8 48.63 -8.30 -16.94
C LEU A 8 47.59 -8.13 -15.81
N VAL A 9 47.98 -8.36 -14.55
CA VAL A 9 47.11 -8.14 -13.37
C VAL A 9 46.74 -6.65 -13.24
N SER A 10 47.67 -5.75 -13.51
CA SER A 10 47.44 -4.29 -13.40
C SER A 10 46.50 -3.78 -14.49
N ILE A 11 46.63 -4.28 -15.72
CA ILE A 11 45.75 -3.94 -16.86
C ILE A 11 44.34 -4.51 -16.65
N THR A 12 44.23 -5.74 -16.14
CA THR A 12 42.93 -6.38 -15.87
C THR A 12 42.19 -5.66 -14.73
N LEU A 13 42.93 -5.25 -13.69
CA LEU A 13 42.37 -4.49 -12.58
C LEU A 13 41.92 -3.09 -13.02
N ALA A 14 42.73 -2.38 -13.82
CA ALA A 14 42.38 -1.07 -14.36
C ALA A 14 41.15 -1.11 -15.29
N THR A 15 41.03 -2.15 -16.13
CA THR A 15 39.85 -2.34 -17.00
C THR A 15 38.58 -2.70 -16.23
N LEU A 16 38.69 -3.47 -15.14
CA LEU A 16 37.58 -3.72 -14.21
C LEU A 16 37.11 -2.43 -13.50
N PHE A 17 38.03 -1.60 -13.03
CA PHE A 17 37.69 -0.31 -12.40
C PHE A 17 37.07 0.68 -13.40
N LEU A 18 37.65 0.81 -14.60
CA LEU A 18 37.14 1.71 -15.64
C LEU A 18 35.77 1.28 -16.17
N THR A 19 35.56 -0.02 -16.39
CA THR A 19 34.25 -0.51 -16.86
C THR A 19 33.17 -0.44 -15.77
N GLY A 20 33.54 -0.55 -14.49
CA GLY A 20 32.64 -0.29 -13.35
C GLY A 20 32.19 1.17 -13.30
N CYS A 21 33.13 2.12 -13.31
CA CYS A 21 32.82 3.56 -13.26
C CYS A 21 32.03 4.05 -14.49
N ILE A 22 32.33 3.55 -15.70
CA ILE A 22 31.58 3.91 -16.91
C ILE A 22 30.14 3.38 -16.84
N LYS A 23 29.94 2.16 -16.35
CA LYS A 23 28.58 1.59 -16.17
C LYS A 23 27.78 2.37 -15.13
N GLU A 24 28.41 2.79 -14.04
CA GLU A 24 27.77 3.61 -13.00
C GLU A 24 27.40 5.01 -13.53
N ALA A 25 28.31 5.68 -14.24
CA ALA A 25 28.04 6.99 -14.84
C ALA A 25 26.89 6.93 -15.87
N LEU A 26 26.90 5.92 -16.76
CA LEU A 26 25.84 5.73 -17.75
C LEU A 26 24.49 5.38 -17.12
N LEU A 27 24.47 4.65 -16.01
CA LEU A 27 23.24 4.39 -15.25
C LEU A 27 22.69 5.68 -14.65
N LEU A 28 23.55 6.48 -14.01
CA LEU A 28 23.15 7.75 -13.39
C LEU A 28 22.64 8.77 -14.41
N ASP A 29 23.22 8.80 -15.62
CA ASP A 29 22.70 9.61 -16.73
C ASP A 29 21.34 9.12 -17.24
N LYS A 30 21.09 7.80 -17.29
CA LYS A 30 19.79 7.23 -17.67
C LYS A 30 18.66 7.59 -16.72
N LEU A 31 18.98 7.82 -15.45
CA LEU A 31 18.03 8.23 -14.40
C LEU A 31 17.62 9.70 -14.48
N ARG A 32 18.38 10.53 -15.20
CA ARG A 32 18.10 11.97 -15.32
C ARG A 32 16.66 12.20 -15.80
N GLY A 33 15.94 13.14 -15.18
CA GLY A 33 14.56 13.45 -15.55
C GLY A 33 13.59 13.29 -14.39
N GLU A 34 12.31 13.35 -14.71
CA GLU A 34 11.22 13.27 -13.74
C GLU A 34 10.62 11.86 -13.73
N TRP A 35 10.39 11.35 -12.54
CA TRP A 35 9.77 10.06 -12.30
C TRP A 35 8.60 10.25 -11.36
N GLU A 36 7.48 9.61 -11.68
CA GLU A 36 6.25 9.67 -10.89
C GLU A 36 5.85 8.26 -10.47
N ILE A 37 5.16 8.15 -9.34
CA ILE A 37 4.60 6.88 -8.91
C ILE A 37 3.61 6.40 -9.97
N ASP A 38 3.86 5.21 -10.50
CA ASP A 38 2.94 4.50 -11.39
C ASP A 38 2.02 3.57 -10.59
N LYS A 39 2.62 2.78 -9.68
CA LYS A 39 1.90 1.80 -8.87
C LYS A 39 2.56 1.64 -7.51
N GLY A 40 1.74 1.53 -6.46
CA GLY A 40 2.17 1.06 -5.15
C GLY A 40 1.43 -0.23 -4.79
N GLU A 41 2.11 -1.18 -4.16
CA GLU A 41 1.49 -2.36 -3.57
C GLU A 41 2.18 -2.73 -2.26
N CYS A 42 1.41 -3.28 -1.32
CA CYS A 42 1.93 -3.86 -0.10
C CYS A 42 1.84 -5.38 -0.21
N LEU A 43 2.93 -6.09 -0.01
CA LEU A 43 3.05 -7.53 -0.16
C LEU A 43 3.39 -8.15 1.20
N VAL A 44 2.71 -9.24 1.55
CA VAL A 44 2.95 -10.01 2.77
C VAL A 44 3.45 -11.41 2.44
N THR A 45 4.38 -11.90 3.25
CA THR A 45 4.75 -13.32 3.30
C THR A 45 4.49 -13.87 4.69
N THR A 46 4.15 -15.16 4.75
CA THR A 46 3.86 -15.84 6.02
C THR A 46 4.91 -16.91 6.32
N ASN A 47 5.14 -17.17 7.60
CA ASN A 47 6.06 -18.21 8.09
C ASN A 47 5.41 -19.61 8.16
N ALA A 48 4.10 -19.68 7.93
CA ALA A 48 3.28 -20.88 7.87
C ALA A 48 2.12 -20.72 6.87
N ASP A 49 1.53 -21.83 6.44
CA ASP A 49 0.23 -21.80 5.77
C ASP A 49 -0.81 -21.23 6.73
N VAL A 50 -1.57 -20.23 6.29
CA VAL A 50 -2.57 -19.56 7.12
C VAL A 50 -3.86 -19.38 6.34
N THR A 51 -4.98 -19.56 7.02
CA THR A 51 -6.29 -19.17 6.50
C THR A 51 -6.89 -18.17 7.48
N PHE A 52 -7.40 -17.05 6.96
CA PHE A 52 -7.88 -15.93 7.76
C PHE A 52 -9.12 -15.29 7.11
N LEU A 53 -9.86 -14.51 7.89
CA LEU A 53 -10.99 -13.71 7.40
C LEU A 53 -10.46 -12.48 6.66
N ASP A 54 -10.78 -12.36 5.37
CA ASP A 54 -10.33 -11.25 4.55
C ASP A 54 -11.42 -10.19 4.44
N PHE A 55 -11.38 -9.22 5.37
CA PHE A 55 -12.39 -8.18 5.47
C PHE A 55 -12.44 -7.24 4.26
N TYR A 56 -11.36 -7.16 3.47
CA TYR A 56 -11.24 -6.29 2.29
C TYR A 56 -11.50 -7.02 0.98
N TYR A 57 -11.64 -8.33 1.04
CA TYR A 57 -12.11 -9.09 -0.10
C TYR A 57 -13.54 -8.67 -0.43
N LYS A 58 -13.81 -8.53 -1.72
CA LYS A 58 -15.14 -8.25 -2.22
C LYS A 58 -15.57 -9.29 -3.27
N PRO A 59 -16.86 -9.66 -3.32
CA PRO A 59 -17.88 -9.37 -2.31
C PRO A 59 -17.75 -10.24 -1.04
N TRP A 60 -18.31 -9.80 0.09
CA TRP A 60 -18.70 -10.72 1.16
C TRP A 60 -19.92 -11.53 0.71
N THR A 61 -20.04 -12.77 1.18
CA THR A 61 -21.12 -13.67 0.76
C THR A 61 -22.34 -13.53 1.67
N GLY A 62 -23.54 -13.55 1.11
CA GLY A 62 -24.79 -13.54 1.87
C GLY A 62 -25.87 -12.71 1.19
N THR A 63 -26.78 -12.13 1.98
CA THR A 63 -27.95 -11.41 1.47
C THR A 63 -28.18 -10.09 2.18
N VAL A 64 -28.74 -9.13 1.45
CA VAL A 64 -29.30 -7.90 1.99
C VAL A 64 -30.72 -7.78 1.45
N THR A 65 -31.71 -7.59 2.32
CA THR A 65 -33.12 -7.45 1.91
C THR A 65 -33.70 -6.14 2.42
N VAL A 66 -34.53 -5.48 1.60
CA VAL A 66 -35.33 -4.31 1.97
C VAL A 66 -36.80 -4.71 1.90
N ASN A 67 -37.51 -4.66 3.02
CA ASN A 67 -38.90 -5.10 3.14
C ASN A 67 -39.13 -6.52 2.57
N GLY A 68 -38.17 -7.42 2.78
CA GLY A 68 -38.19 -8.80 2.29
C GLY A 68 -37.75 -8.98 0.83
N VAL A 69 -37.44 -7.91 0.10
CA VAL A 69 -36.94 -7.99 -1.29
C VAL A 69 -35.42 -7.97 -1.29
N GLU A 70 -34.80 -9.00 -1.85
CA GLU A 70 -33.35 -9.11 -1.99
C GLU A 70 -32.76 -7.99 -2.86
N GLN A 71 -31.60 -7.51 -2.46
CA GLN A 71 -30.86 -6.42 -3.11
C GLN A 71 -29.57 -6.96 -3.73
N ASP A 72 -29.11 -6.33 -4.80
CA ASP A 72 -27.80 -6.64 -5.39
C ASP A 72 -26.66 -6.19 -4.45
N CYS A 73 -25.96 -7.19 -3.90
CA CYS A 73 -24.79 -7.03 -3.05
C CYS A 73 -23.50 -7.53 -3.70
N SER A 74 -23.45 -7.71 -5.02
CA SER A 74 -22.29 -8.28 -5.75
C SER A 74 -20.98 -7.47 -5.65
N ASP A 75 -21.05 -6.19 -5.28
CA ASP A 75 -19.89 -5.31 -5.07
C ASP A 75 -19.81 -4.78 -3.62
N ASN A 76 -20.37 -5.52 -2.65
CA ASN A 76 -20.26 -5.14 -1.26
C ASN A 76 -18.80 -5.24 -0.78
N HIS A 77 -18.34 -4.26 0.01
CA HIS A 77 -16.96 -4.21 0.48
C HIS A 77 -16.77 -3.23 1.63
N MET A 78 -15.73 -3.49 2.42
CA MET A 78 -15.21 -2.54 3.40
C MET A 78 -14.26 -1.54 2.74
N SER A 79 -14.40 -0.27 3.11
CA SER A 79 -13.42 0.79 2.87
C SER A 79 -13.12 1.48 4.18
N THR A 80 -11.87 1.81 4.43
CA THR A 80 -11.39 2.45 5.66
C THR A 80 -10.69 3.78 5.44
N TYR A 81 -10.56 4.17 4.17
CA TYR A 81 -9.88 5.39 3.79
C TYR A 81 -10.74 6.61 4.04
N MET A 82 -10.16 7.59 4.74
CA MET A 82 -10.79 8.79 5.32
C MET A 82 -11.94 8.52 6.31
N ASN A 83 -12.94 7.71 5.94
CA ASN A 83 -14.09 7.38 6.78
C ASN A 83 -14.44 5.89 6.64
N PRO A 84 -14.23 5.08 7.69
CA PRO A 84 -14.57 3.66 7.65
C PRO A 84 -16.05 3.45 7.30
N THR A 85 -16.28 2.72 6.21
CA THR A 85 -17.56 2.54 5.57
C THR A 85 -17.65 1.13 5.02
N PHE A 86 -18.75 0.43 5.31
CA PHE A 86 -19.08 -0.81 4.62
C PHE A 86 -20.17 -0.52 3.59
N ARG A 87 -19.86 -0.69 2.31
CA ARG A 87 -20.87 -0.65 1.24
C ARG A 87 -21.57 -2.00 1.19
N LEU A 88 -22.87 -2.03 1.46
CA LEU A 88 -23.67 -3.25 1.44
C LEU A 88 -24.28 -3.47 0.05
N THR A 89 -24.82 -2.39 -0.53
CA THR A 89 -25.40 -2.33 -1.88
C THR A 89 -25.11 -0.94 -2.46
N PRO A 90 -25.50 -0.63 -3.72
CA PRO A 90 -25.37 0.73 -4.25
C PRO A 90 -26.12 1.81 -3.46
N GLU A 91 -27.17 1.47 -2.72
CA GLU A 91 -28.00 2.43 -1.98
C GLU A 91 -27.87 2.31 -0.45
N ILE A 92 -27.19 1.27 0.05
CA ILE A 92 -27.12 0.95 1.49
C ILE A 92 -25.66 0.91 1.94
N TYR A 93 -25.34 1.68 2.98
CA TYR A 93 -23.99 1.78 3.55
C TYR A 93 -24.04 1.80 5.08
N LEU A 94 -23.04 1.22 5.73
CA LEU A 94 -22.77 1.43 7.15
C LEU A 94 -21.60 2.39 7.30
N LEU A 95 -21.84 3.52 7.95
CA LEU A 95 -20.86 4.58 8.19
C LEU A 95 -20.33 4.46 9.62
N PHE A 96 -19.04 4.14 9.77
CA PHE A 96 -18.39 3.92 11.06
C PHE A 96 -17.51 5.11 11.50
N SER A 97 -17.75 6.30 10.94
CA SER A 97 -17.08 7.55 11.35
C SER A 97 -17.52 8.06 12.74
N GLY A 98 -18.44 7.36 13.41
CA GLY A 98 -18.89 7.62 14.77
C GLY A 98 -19.22 6.32 15.50
N SER A 99 -19.42 6.41 16.82
CA SER A 99 -19.89 5.30 17.65
C SER A 99 -21.15 5.74 18.39
N PRO A 100 -22.34 5.20 18.07
CA PRO A 100 -22.55 4.09 17.13
C PRO A 100 -22.39 4.49 15.65
N ALA A 101 -22.27 3.47 14.79
CA ALA A 101 -22.29 3.61 13.35
C ALA A 101 -23.65 4.15 12.87
N LYS A 102 -23.69 4.72 11.68
CA LYS A 102 -24.93 5.19 11.04
C LYS A 102 -25.27 4.35 9.82
N LEU A 103 -26.55 4.17 9.55
CA LEU A 103 -27.05 3.53 8.34
C LEU A 103 -27.36 4.61 7.30
N ALA A 104 -26.74 4.54 6.14
CA ALA A 104 -27.16 5.34 4.99
C ALA A 104 -28.05 4.47 4.08
N TYR A 105 -29.25 4.96 3.77
CA TYR A 105 -30.19 4.34 2.83
C TYR A 105 -30.74 5.41 1.88
N LYS A 106 -30.61 5.21 0.57
CA LYS A 106 -31.06 6.17 -0.47
C LYS A 106 -30.62 7.62 -0.18
N TYR A 107 -29.35 7.79 0.20
CA TYR A 107 -28.72 9.07 0.53
C TYR A 107 -29.27 9.79 1.79
N LYS A 108 -30.08 9.11 2.61
CA LYS A 108 -30.50 9.58 3.94
C LYS A 108 -29.76 8.80 5.02
N ILE A 109 -29.51 9.46 6.14
CA ILE A 109 -28.77 8.89 7.27
C ILE A 109 -29.74 8.61 8.41
N TYR A 110 -29.66 7.40 8.95
CA TYR A 110 -30.44 6.91 10.06
C TYR A 110 -29.50 6.48 11.19
N GLU A 111 -29.92 6.73 12.42
CA GLU A 111 -29.19 6.26 13.60
C GLU A 111 -29.25 4.73 13.65
N SER A 112 -28.18 4.12 14.16
CA SER A 112 -28.04 2.67 14.26
C SER A 112 -27.44 2.31 15.63
N SER A 113 -27.57 1.06 16.06
CA SER A 113 -26.93 0.54 17.28
C SER A 113 -25.62 -0.21 17.00
N ILE A 114 -25.24 -0.33 15.74
CA ILE A 114 -24.07 -1.11 15.33
C ILE A 114 -22.79 -0.34 15.67
N ASN A 115 -21.73 -1.08 16.01
CA ASN A 115 -20.40 -0.53 16.20
C ASN A 115 -19.38 -1.26 15.32
N TRP A 116 -18.16 -0.73 15.25
CA TRP A 116 -17.08 -1.28 14.45
C TRP A 116 -16.72 -2.74 14.77
N ASN A 117 -17.00 -3.22 15.99
CA ASN A 117 -16.62 -4.57 16.37
C ASN A 117 -17.40 -5.65 15.61
N ILE A 118 -18.58 -5.34 15.04
CA ILE A 118 -19.31 -6.32 14.20
C ILE A 118 -18.50 -6.71 12.95
N ILE A 119 -17.68 -5.81 12.43
CA ILE A 119 -16.85 -6.11 11.26
C ILE A 119 -15.75 -7.11 11.64
N LYS A 120 -15.19 -6.97 12.84
CA LYS A 120 -14.09 -7.81 13.33
C LYS A 120 -14.49 -9.28 13.52
N THR A 121 -15.79 -9.58 13.63
CA THR A 121 -16.27 -10.97 13.69
C THR A 121 -16.28 -11.64 12.31
N GLY A 122 -16.17 -10.86 11.23
CA GLY A 122 -16.37 -11.34 9.86
C GLY A 122 -17.81 -11.73 9.54
N ILE A 123 -18.78 -11.39 10.40
CA ILE A 123 -20.20 -11.70 10.22
C ILE A 123 -21.04 -10.47 10.59
N ILE A 124 -21.83 -9.99 9.63
CA ILE A 124 -22.82 -8.94 9.84
C ILE A 124 -24.19 -9.60 9.73
N ASN A 125 -24.81 -9.89 10.87
CA ASN A 125 -26.18 -10.39 10.95
C ASN A 125 -27.00 -9.41 11.80
N THR A 126 -27.80 -8.57 11.13
CA THR A 126 -28.49 -7.46 11.78
C THR A 126 -29.72 -7.03 10.99
N GLU A 127 -30.62 -6.33 11.69
CA GLU A 127 -31.86 -5.83 11.13
C GLU A 127 -32.10 -4.40 11.61
N PHE A 128 -32.52 -3.54 10.69
CA PHE A 128 -32.85 -2.15 10.93
C PHE A 128 -34.31 -1.91 10.57
N THR A 129 -35.03 -1.26 11.47
CA THR A 129 -36.37 -0.77 11.18
C THR A 129 -36.41 0.72 11.47
N PHE A 130 -36.82 1.52 10.49
CA PHE A 130 -36.93 2.96 10.63
C PHE A 130 -38.06 3.52 9.75
N THR A 131 -38.52 4.72 10.10
CA THR A 131 -39.53 5.44 9.32
C THR A 131 -38.82 6.49 8.45
N THR A 132 -39.13 6.50 7.16
CA THR A 132 -38.61 7.49 6.22
C THR A 132 -39.35 8.83 6.34
N THR A 133 -38.84 9.88 5.71
CA THR A 133 -39.45 11.23 5.76
C THR A 133 -40.85 11.31 5.15
N ASP A 134 -41.18 10.36 4.27
CA ASP A 134 -42.50 10.15 3.66
C ASP A 134 -43.39 9.17 4.46
N ASN A 135 -43.06 8.93 5.73
CA ASN A 135 -43.80 8.07 6.67
C ASN A 135 -43.90 6.59 6.27
N ASN A 136 -43.03 6.10 5.38
CA ASN A 136 -42.95 4.68 5.05
C ASN A 136 -42.06 3.95 6.06
N ILE A 137 -42.52 2.78 6.51
CA ILE A 137 -41.70 1.88 7.33
C ILE A 137 -40.78 1.09 6.40
N VAL A 138 -39.49 1.14 6.70
CA VAL A 138 -38.46 0.39 5.98
C VAL A 138 -37.79 -0.55 6.95
N ASN A 139 -37.72 -1.82 6.55
CA ASN A 139 -37.00 -2.88 7.21
C ASN A 139 -35.83 -3.31 6.33
N ILE A 140 -34.60 -3.20 6.84
CA ILE A 140 -33.39 -3.66 6.15
C ILE A 140 -32.78 -4.80 6.97
N LYS A 141 -32.72 -5.99 6.40
CA LYS A 141 -32.04 -7.14 7.00
C LYS A 141 -30.76 -7.43 6.24
N ILE A 142 -29.68 -7.65 6.96
CA ILE A 142 -28.35 -7.93 6.43
C ILE A 142 -27.87 -9.23 7.06
N ASP A 143 -27.44 -10.16 6.23
CA ASP A 143 -26.74 -11.38 6.63
C ASP A 143 -25.56 -11.57 5.68
N LEU A 144 -24.39 -11.07 6.06
CA LEU A 144 -23.16 -11.12 5.25
C LEU A 144 -22.02 -11.74 6.04
N LYS A 145 -21.17 -12.48 5.34
CA LYS A 145 -19.99 -13.15 5.88
C LYS A 145 -18.75 -12.84 5.05
N ALA A 146 -17.69 -12.43 5.73
CA ALA A 146 -16.38 -12.23 5.12
C ALA A 146 -15.86 -13.55 4.54
N PRO A 147 -15.26 -13.53 3.34
CA PRO A 147 -14.65 -14.72 2.78
C PRO A 147 -13.38 -15.09 3.55
N MET A 148 -13.02 -16.38 3.44
CA MET A 148 -11.75 -16.89 3.95
C MET A 148 -10.72 -16.86 2.84
N THR A 149 -9.54 -16.31 3.12
CA THR A 149 -8.39 -16.32 2.21
C THR A 149 -7.31 -17.22 2.78
N THR A 150 -6.73 -18.08 1.94
CA THR A 150 -5.61 -18.95 2.31
C THR A 150 -4.31 -18.43 1.69
N LEU A 151 -3.29 -18.24 2.53
CA LEU A 151 -1.93 -17.90 2.12
C LEU A 151 -1.03 -19.10 2.34
N LYS A 152 -0.15 -19.37 1.38
CA LYS A 152 0.89 -20.40 1.48
C LYS A 152 2.17 -19.83 2.08
N LYS A 153 2.82 -20.63 2.93
CA LYS A 153 4.10 -20.29 3.55
C LYS A 153 5.10 -19.81 2.50
N GLY A 154 5.73 -18.66 2.76
CA GLY A 154 6.81 -18.12 1.94
C GLY A 154 6.38 -17.54 0.59
N VAL A 155 5.09 -17.60 0.24
CA VAL A 155 4.56 -16.97 -0.99
C VAL A 155 4.18 -15.52 -0.70
N GLU A 156 4.46 -14.64 -1.66
CA GLU A 156 4.11 -13.22 -1.57
C GLU A 156 2.67 -12.98 -2.03
N TYR A 157 1.90 -12.30 -1.20
CA TYR A 157 0.51 -11.95 -1.49
C TYR A 157 0.27 -10.45 -1.35
N PRO A 158 -0.48 -9.82 -2.26
CA PRO A 158 -0.87 -8.44 -2.11
C PRO A 158 -1.88 -8.25 -0.98
N ILE A 159 -1.57 -7.36 -0.04
CA ILE A 159 -2.52 -6.83 0.92
C ILE A 159 -3.38 -5.79 0.21
N ARG A 160 -4.70 -5.96 0.30
CA ARG A 160 -5.69 -5.04 -0.26
C ARG A 160 -5.98 -3.93 0.75
N ASP A 161 -4.97 -3.13 1.03
CA ASP A 161 -5.10 -1.91 1.85
C ASP A 161 -4.51 -0.74 1.06
N ASN A 162 -5.38 0.23 0.73
CA ASN A 162 -5.01 1.40 -0.06
C ASN A 162 -4.11 2.38 0.69
N ARG A 163 -4.06 2.32 2.03
CA ARG A 163 -3.39 3.31 2.88
C ARG A 163 -1.88 3.17 2.86
N TRP A 164 -1.37 1.95 2.85
CA TRP A 164 0.06 1.66 3.00
C TRP A 164 0.78 1.41 1.68
N SER A 165 0.06 1.32 0.56
CA SER A 165 0.68 1.05 -0.75
C SER A 165 1.65 2.16 -1.19
N GLN A 166 1.47 3.40 -0.69
CA GLN A 166 2.27 4.58 -1.04
C GLN A 166 2.68 5.44 0.17
N ASP A 167 2.33 5.06 1.39
CA ASP A 167 2.70 5.80 2.61
C ASP A 167 4.23 5.97 2.66
N GLN A 168 4.69 7.21 2.85
CA GLN A 168 6.11 7.60 2.89
C GLN A 168 6.88 7.48 1.56
N ALA A 169 6.18 7.34 0.43
CA ALA A 169 6.78 7.42 -0.89
C ALA A 169 6.96 8.87 -1.32
N VAL A 170 8.03 9.16 -2.05
CA VAL A 170 8.13 10.46 -2.73
C VAL A 170 7.24 10.39 -3.97
N ASN A 171 6.24 11.26 -4.11
CA ASN A 171 5.30 11.19 -5.24
C ASN A 171 5.98 11.47 -6.58
N ASN A 172 6.89 12.44 -6.60
CA ASN A 172 7.65 12.84 -7.77
C ASN A 172 9.14 12.92 -7.44
N LEU A 173 9.97 12.19 -8.18
CA LEU A 173 11.42 12.24 -8.08
C LEU A 173 11.99 12.93 -9.32
N LYS A 174 12.67 14.07 -9.13
CA LYS A 174 13.38 14.77 -10.20
C LYS A 174 14.87 14.65 -10.00
N PHE A 175 15.52 14.00 -10.95
CA PHE A 175 16.97 13.82 -10.99
C PHE A 175 17.57 14.95 -11.82
N LEU A 176 18.17 15.93 -11.14
CA LEU A 176 18.80 17.09 -11.78
C LEU A 176 20.23 16.78 -12.24
N SER A 177 20.92 15.92 -11.49
CA SER A 177 22.28 15.45 -11.77
C SER A 177 22.53 14.11 -11.04
N PRO A 178 23.65 13.42 -11.28
CA PRO A 178 24.01 12.18 -10.59
C PRO A 178 24.03 12.29 -9.05
N THR A 179 24.13 13.52 -8.50
CA THR A 179 24.32 13.78 -7.06
C THR A 179 23.17 14.57 -6.42
N ARG A 180 22.17 15.03 -7.19
CA ARG A 180 21.10 15.91 -6.68
C ARG A 180 19.70 15.49 -7.14
N ILE A 181 18.79 15.40 -6.16
CA ILE A 181 17.35 15.17 -6.35
C ILE A 181 16.56 16.38 -5.86
N SER A 182 15.38 16.57 -6.43
CA SER A 182 14.29 17.39 -5.89
C SER A 182 12.96 16.66 -6.07
N GLY A 183 11.94 16.94 -5.26
CA GLY A 183 10.63 16.29 -5.38
C GLY A 183 9.57 16.88 -4.44
N ASP A 184 8.31 16.60 -4.76
CA ASP A 184 7.14 17.05 -4.00
C ASP A 184 6.56 15.90 -3.17
N VAL A 185 6.10 16.25 -1.96
CA VAL A 185 5.43 15.35 -1.02
C VAL A 185 4.15 16.05 -0.52
N ALA A 186 3.02 15.33 -0.50
CA ALA A 186 1.71 15.87 -0.11
C ALA A 186 1.54 15.94 1.43
N LEU A 187 0.71 16.85 1.93
CA LEU A 187 0.48 17.01 3.37
C LEU A 187 -0.15 15.77 4.01
N GLY A 188 0.53 15.24 5.03
CA GLY A 188 0.29 13.94 5.66
C GLY A 188 1.56 13.10 5.60
N ASP A 189 2.30 13.27 4.51
CA ASP A 189 3.69 12.89 4.32
C ASP A 189 4.56 14.16 4.49
N ILE A 190 5.65 14.08 5.22
CA ILE A 190 6.35 15.27 5.75
C ILE A 190 6.88 16.19 4.62
N ARG A 191 6.52 17.49 4.69
CA ARG A 191 6.68 18.52 3.65
C ARG A 191 8.13 18.79 3.18
N SER A 192 8.19 19.10 1.87
CA SER A 192 9.12 19.88 1.02
C SER A 192 10.64 19.67 1.07
N SER A 193 11.20 19.38 -0.11
CA SER A 193 12.61 19.43 -0.52
C SER A 193 13.54 18.51 0.26
N PHE A 194 13.86 17.36 -0.32
CA PHE A 194 14.91 16.49 0.22
C PHE A 194 16.20 16.68 -0.54
N THR A 195 17.29 16.91 0.19
CA THR A 195 18.66 16.79 -0.31
C THR A 195 19.21 15.41 0.07
N GLY A 196 19.91 14.77 -0.85
CA GLY A 196 20.40 13.40 -0.65
C GLY A 196 21.49 13.02 -1.63
N THR A 197 22.24 11.99 -1.27
CA THR A 197 23.28 11.40 -2.12
C THR A 197 22.85 10.02 -2.59
N TRP A 198 23.08 9.76 -3.88
CA TRP A 198 22.94 8.42 -4.44
C TRP A 198 24.28 7.70 -4.43
N SER A 199 24.19 6.38 -4.28
CA SER A 199 25.30 5.47 -4.56
C SER A 199 24.68 4.20 -5.14
N GLY A 200 25.31 3.58 -6.13
CA GLY A 200 24.70 2.43 -6.77
C GLY A 200 25.58 1.78 -7.81
N ASN A 201 25.16 0.59 -8.21
CA ASN A 201 25.72 -0.15 -9.33
C ASN A 201 24.62 -0.41 -10.38
N SER A 202 24.94 -1.14 -11.44
CA SER A 202 24.03 -1.41 -12.57
C SER A 202 22.66 -2.03 -12.22
N SER A 203 22.44 -2.49 -10.99
CA SER A 203 21.22 -3.18 -10.58
C SER A 203 20.51 -2.56 -9.38
N LYS A 204 21.21 -1.75 -8.58
CA LYS A 204 20.71 -1.21 -7.32
C LYS A 204 21.22 0.20 -7.11
N ILE A 205 20.32 1.09 -6.74
CA ILE A 205 20.60 2.47 -6.43
C ILE A 205 20.10 2.74 -5.01
N THR A 206 20.99 3.25 -4.17
CA THR A 206 20.73 3.57 -2.78
C THR A 206 20.66 5.07 -2.63
N LEU A 207 19.51 5.58 -2.20
CA LEU A 207 19.30 6.98 -1.86
C LEU A 207 19.42 7.15 -0.35
N LYS A 208 20.35 8.00 0.08
CA LYS A 208 20.36 8.53 1.44
C LYS A 208 19.82 9.95 1.40
N MET A 209 18.61 10.15 1.94
CA MET A 209 17.96 11.46 1.99
C MET A 209 17.82 11.92 3.43
N LYS A 210 17.93 13.24 3.65
CA LYS A 210 17.58 13.86 4.92
C LYS A 210 16.31 14.68 4.72
N PRO A 211 15.18 14.31 5.36
CA PRO A 211 14.00 15.14 5.32
C PRO A 211 14.27 16.50 5.97
N GLU A 212 13.97 17.61 5.28
CA GLU A 212 14.15 18.95 5.86
C GLU A 212 13.21 19.19 7.06
N TYR A 213 12.05 18.53 7.08
CA TYR A 213 11.00 18.75 8.08
C TYR A 213 10.64 17.50 8.92
N SER A 214 11.42 16.41 8.91
CA SER A 214 11.13 15.31 9.83
C SER A 214 11.50 15.67 11.26
N TYR A 215 10.60 15.38 12.19
CA TYR A 215 10.75 15.64 13.63
C TYR A 215 12.05 15.05 14.22
N ASP A 216 12.56 14.00 13.59
CA ASP A 216 13.73 13.23 14.03
C ASP A 216 15.01 13.53 13.22
N LYS A 217 14.92 14.26 12.08
CA LYS A 217 16.04 14.56 11.15
C LYS A 217 16.86 13.31 10.77
N ILE A 218 16.26 12.12 10.81
CA ILE A 218 16.95 10.86 10.55
C ILE A 218 17.20 10.71 9.06
N ILE A 219 18.43 10.31 8.70
CA ILE A 219 18.77 9.96 7.32
C ILE A 219 17.96 8.72 6.95
N GLN A 220 17.05 8.86 5.99
CA GLN A 220 16.33 7.73 5.42
C GLN A 220 17.15 7.14 4.28
N THR A 221 17.31 5.81 4.32
CA THR A 221 17.96 5.06 3.25
C THR A 221 16.92 4.29 2.46
N HIS A 222 16.79 4.61 1.17
CA HIS A 222 15.84 4.00 0.25
C HIS A 222 16.60 3.24 -0.83
N ASN A 223 16.25 1.97 -1.04
CA ASN A 223 16.90 1.12 -2.03
C ASN A 223 15.97 0.93 -3.23
N TYR A 224 16.41 1.46 -4.36
CA TYR A 224 15.72 1.36 -5.65
C TYR A 224 16.42 0.33 -6.52
N PHE A 225 15.65 -0.52 -7.17
CA PHE A 225 16.13 -1.34 -8.27
C PHE A 225 15.76 -0.64 -9.57
N CYS A 226 16.73 -0.52 -10.46
CA CYS A 226 16.55 0.22 -11.71
C CYS A 226 16.68 -0.74 -12.88
N ASN A 227 15.68 -0.71 -13.74
CA ASN A 227 15.87 -1.01 -15.15
C ASN A 227 15.70 0.30 -15.94
N SER A 228 16.14 0.37 -17.19
CA SER A 228 16.19 1.63 -17.96
C SER A 228 14.84 2.34 -18.16
N GLN A 229 13.73 1.72 -17.77
CA GLN A 229 12.36 2.22 -17.95
C GLN A 229 11.57 2.35 -16.64
N GLU A 230 12.07 1.74 -15.55
CA GLU A 230 11.34 1.62 -14.29
C GLU A 230 12.29 1.73 -13.10
N LEU A 231 11.83 2.45 -12.07
CA LEU A 231 12.47 2.52 -10.77
C LEU A 231 11.55 1.85 -9.75
N THR A 232 12.04 0.82 -9.05
CA THR A 232 11.25 0.11 -8.03
C THR A 232 11.87 0.27 -6.65
N LEU A 233 11.16 0.93 -5.75
CA LEU A 233 11.51 1.01 -4.33
C LEU A 233 10.98 -0.23 -3.60
N PHE A 234 11.86 -0.88 -2.83
CA PHE A 234 11.46 -1.91 -1.87
C PHE A 234 11.74 -1.43 -0.46
N LYS A 235 10.72 -1.54 0.40
CA LYS A 235 10.83 -1.17 1.80
C LYS A 235 10.12 -2.19 2.66
N ASN A 236 10.83 -2.75 3.63
CA ASN A 236 10.19 -3.55 4.66
C ASN A 236 9.41 -2.61 5.59
N ILE A 237 8.17 -2.96 5.90
CA ILE A 237 7.31 -2.22 6.81
C ILE A 237 6.94 -3.15 7.95
N ASP A 238 6.86 -2.60 9.16
CA ASP A 238 6.36 -3.36 10.29
C ASP A 238 4.83 -3.54 10.16
N TYR A 239 4.36 -4.78 10.27
CA TYR A 239 2.94 -5.10 10.11
C TYR A 239 2.03 -4.42 11.15
N TYR A 240 2.51 -4.12 12.37
CA TYR A 240 1.72 -3.41 13.38
C TYR A 240 1.29 -2.00 12.96
N LYS A 241 1.92 -1.44 11.91
CA LYS A 241 1.45 -0.20 11.29
C LYS A 241 0.22 -0.44 10.39
N ILE A 242 0.08 -1.65 9.86
CA ILE A 242 -0.99 -2.14 8.97
C ILE A 242 -2.11 -2.83 9.77
N GLU A 243 -1.91 -3.06 11.08
CA GLU A 243 -2.75 -3.82 12.01
C GLU A 243 -4.24 -3.48 12.03
N SER A 244 -4.64 -2.33 11.50
CA SER A 244 -6.01 -1.87 11.68
C SER A 244 -7.07 -2.77 10.97
N GLN A 245 -6.68 -3.72 10.11
CA GLN A 245 -7.57 -4.11 9.00
C GLN A 245 -7.48 -5.58 8.49
N GLY A 246 -6.33 -6.24 8.41
CA GLY A 246 -6.29 -7.67 8.02
C GLY A 246 -6.33 -8.64 9.22
N ALA A 247 -7.16 -9.69 9.20
CA ALA A 247 -7.20 -10.70 10.26
C ALA A 247 -6.04 -11.73 10.21
N ILE A 248 -4.97 -11.48 9.44
CA ILE A 248 -3.80 -12.37 9.44
C ILE A 248 -3.15 -12.30 10.84
N PRO A 249 -3.02 -13.42 11.56
CA PRO A 249 -2.40 -13.41 12.88
C PRO A 249 -0.94 -12.94 12.81
N LEU A 250 -0.55 -12.02 13.70
CA LEU A 250 0.77 -11.39 13.72
C LEU A 250 1.92 -12.39 13.78
N ASP A 251 1.75 -13.45 14.58
CA ASP A 251 2.75 -14.50 14.76
C ASP A 251 2.97 -15.36 13.50
N LYS A 252 2.06 -15.27 12.51
CA LYS A 252 2.15 -15.99 11.23
C LYS A 252 2.81 -15.17 10.13
N ILE A 253 3.07 -13.88 10.36
CA ILE A 253 3.64 -12.98 9.37
C ILE A 253 5.16 -13.08 9.44
N ALA A 254 5.78 -13.34 8.28
CA ALA A 254 7.24 -13.36 8.16
C ALA A 254 7.76 -11.98 7.79
N THR A 255 7.23 -11.39 6.71
CA THR A 255 7.62 -10.05 6.27
C THR A 255 6.44 -9.33 5.67
N VAL A 256 6.50 -8.00 5.73
CA VAL A 256 5.67 -7.13 4.90
C VAL A 256 6.59 -6.18 4.17
N LYS A 257 6.36 -6.03 2.88
CA LYS A 257 7.13 -5.14 2.02
C LYS A 257 6.20 -4.24 1.23
N GLN A 258 6.55 -2.98 1.17
CA GLN A 258 5.99 -2.03 0.23
C GLN A 258 6.85 -2.05 -1.03
N VAL A 259 6.18 -2.14 -2.17
CA VAL A 259 6.77 -2.09 -3.51
C VAL A 259 6.17 -0.91 -4.22
N ILE A 260 7.00 0.06 -4.58
CA ILE A 260 6.58 1.27 -5.27
C ILE A 260 7.31 1.34 -6.59
N ARG A 261 6.55 1.39 -7.67
CA ARG A 261 7.05 1.48 -9.02
C ARG A 261 6.88 2.90 -9.50
N TYR A 262 7.95 3.41 -10.09
CA TYR A 262 8.03 4.72 -10.68
C TYR A 262 8.24 4.56 -12.17
N LYS A 263 7.48 5.32 -12.95
CA LYS A 263 7.69 5.48 -14.38
C LYS A 263 8.30 6.84 -14.67
N ARG A 264 9.02 6.92 -15.77
CA ARG A 264 9.54 8.19 -16.26
C ARG A 264 8.40 9.02 -16.85
N LYS A 265 8.33 10.28 -16.46
CA LYS A 265 7.42 11.26 -17.05
C LYS A 265 7.98 11.66 -18.42
N ASN A 266 7.18 11.46 -19.46
CA ASN A 266 7.54 11.85 -20.84
C ASN A 266 7.58 13.37 -20.99
#